data_AF-A0A1G8GL03-F1
#
_entry.id   AF-A0A1G8GL03-F1
#
_cell.length_a   1.000
_cell.length_b   1.000
_cell.length_c   1.000
_cell.angle_alpha   90.00
_cell.angle_beta   90.00
_cell.angle_gamma   90.00
#
_symmetry.space_group_name_H-M   'P 1'
#
loop_
_entity.id
_entity.type
_entity.pdbx_description
1 polymer ?
#
loop_
_entity_poly.entity_id
_entity_poly.type
_entity_poly.pdbx_seq_one_letter_code
_entity_poly.pdbx_strand_id
1 'polypeptide(L)' 'MKLPIELKGNEFVVLVTVEIDHKYAVTNLEEFYTTLPKSFKPIFKKAEGSTIRIYCICDKEDDFMFCLRQTGYKTTLL' A
#
# COMPACT_ATOMS: atom_id res chain seq x y z
N MET A 1 -8.06 -11.49 11.61
CA MET A 1 -6.83 -10.91 12.17
C MET A 1 -7.18 -9.56 12.80
N LYS A 2 -6.69 -9.25 14.01
CA LYS A 2 -6.92 -7.96 14.65
C LYS A 2 -5.67 -7.11 14.40
N LEU A 3 -5.79 -6.01 13.67
CA LEU A 3 -4.67 -5.11 13.43
C LEU A 3 -4.37 -4.35 14.74
N PRO A 4 -3.09 -4.21 15.15
CA PRO A 4 -2.70 -3.61 16.43
C PRO A 4 -2.68 -2.07 16.37
N ILE A 5 -3.73 -1.47 15.83
CA ILE A 5 -3.81 -0.03 15.56
C ILE A 5 -5.24 0.45 15.74
N GLU A 6 -5.39 1.58 16.43
CA GLU A 6 -6.64 2.33 16.53
C GLU A 6 -6.61 3.44 15.48
N LEU A 7 -7.62 3.46 14.60
CA LEU A 7 -7.77 4.50 13.59
C LEU A 7 -8.23 5.79 14.25
N LYS A 8 -7.59 6.91 13.90
CA LYS A 8 -8.09 8.24 14.30
C LYS A 8 -9.26 8.64 13.39
N GLY A 9 -10.05 9.63 13.81
CA GLY A 9 -11.15 10.14 12.99
C GLY A 9 -10.65 10.54 11.59
N ASN A 10 -11.33 10.04 10.55
CA ASN A 10 -11.04 10.19 9.13
C ASN A 10 -9.87 9.34 8.57
N GLU A 11 -9.29 8.43 9.35
CA GLU A 11 -8.33 7.44 8.86
C GLU A 11 -9.03 6.15 8.41
N PHE A 12 -8.58 5.57 7.29
CA PHE A 12 -9.05 4.29 6.78
C PHE A 12 -7.88 3.41 6.34
N VAL A 13 -8.11 2.09 6.29
CA VAL A 13 -7.08 1.12 5.89
C VAL A 13 -7.17 0.85 4.40
N VAL A 14 -6.02 0.93 3.74
CA VAL A 14 -5.86 0.61 2.32
C VAL A 14 -4.89 -0.54 2.18
N LEU A 15 -5.28 -1.57 1.45
CA LEU A 15 -4.37 -2.59 0.97
C LEU A 15 -3.83 -2.19 -0.40
N VAL A 16 -2.53 -1.96 -0.49
CA VAL A 16 -1.80 -1.78 -1.75
C VAL A 16 -1.17 -3.10 -2.15
N THR A 17 -1.51 -3.59 -3.33
CA THR A 17 -0.94 -4.81 -3.90
C THR A 17 -0.02 -4.45 -5.06
N VAL A 18 1.21 -4.97 -4.99
CA VAL A 18 2.26 -4.76 -5.97
C VAL A 18 2.62 -6.11 -6.57
N GLU A 19 2.49 -6.23 -7.89
CA GLU A 19 2.96 -7.39 -8.63
C GLU A 19 4.38 -7.10 -9.14
N ILE A 20 5.33 -7.93 -8.73
CA ILE A 20 6.72 -7.89 -9.17
C ILE A 20 6.87 -8.88 -10.30
N ASP A 21 7.33 -8.39 -11.44
CA ASP A 21 7.80 -9.27 -12.51
C ASP A 21 9.07 -9.99 -12.02
N HIS A 22 9.04 -11.32 -12.06
CA HIS A 22 10.12 -12.22 -11.64
C HIS A 22 11.47 -11.94 -12.32
N LYS A 23 11.49 -11.18 -13.42
CA LYS A 23 12.71 -10.71 -14.08
C LYS A 23 13.49 -9.66 -13.27
N TYR A 24 12.83 -8.98 -12.34
CA TYR A 24 13.43 -7.94 -11.51
C TYR A 24 13.61 -8.49 -10.09
N ALA A 25 14.87 -8.65 -9.68
CA ALA A 25 15.18 -8.91 -8.27
C ALA A 25 14.79 -7.67 -7.46
N VAL A 26 13.92 -7.85 -6.46
CA VAL A 26 13.52 -6.77 -5.56
C VAL A 26 14.67 -6.48 -4.60
N THR A 27 15.63 -5.69 -5.04
CA THR A 27 16.81 -5.35 -4.25
C THR A 27 16.54 -4.25 -3.25
N ASN A 28 15.58 -3.35 -3.51
CA ASN A 28 15.33 -2.22 -2.62
C ASN A 28 13.84 -1.85 -2.47
N LEU A 29 13.17 -2.48 -1.51
CA LEU A 29 11.77 -2.16 -1.17
C LEU A 29 11.62 -0.76 -0.57
N GLU A 30 12.68 -0.18 -0.03
CA GLU A 30 12.63 1.15 0.58
C GLU A 30 12.36 2.24 -0.44
N GLU A 31 12.99 2.15 -1.61
CA GLU A 31 12.76 3.07 -2.73
C GLU A 31 11.30 3.03 -3.20
N PHE A 32 10.65 1.86 -3.16
CA PHE A 32 9.25 1.73 -3.51
C PHE A 32 8.33 2.56 -2.59
N TYR A 33 8.57 2.57 -1.28
CA TYR A 33 7.72 3.35 -0.36
C TYR A 33 7.82 4.85 -0.59
N THR A 34 8.93 5.34 -1.18
CA THR A 34 9.06 6.76 -1.54
C THR A 34 8.17 7.14 -2.72
N THR A 35 7.70 6.17 -3.52
CA THR A 35 6.76 6.38 -4.63
C THR A 35 5.30 6.41 -4.18
N LEU A 36 4.98 5.87 -2.99
CA LEU A 36 3.63 5.95 -2.45
C LEU A 36 3.29 7.40 -2.08
N PRO A 37 2.03 7.83 -2.22
CA PRO A 37 1.63 9.15 -1.75
C PRO A 37 1.91 9.33 -0.27
N LYS A 38 2.27 10.54 0.15
CA LYS A 38 2.63 10.85 1.55
C LYS A 38 1.49 10.57 2.55
N SER A 39 0.25 10.53 2.09
CA SER A 39 -0.93 10.17 2.87
C SER A 39 -1.01 8.68 3.20
N PHE A 40 -0.32 7.83 2.45
CA PHE A 40 -0.26 6.39 2.69
C PHE A 40 0.87 6.11 3.68
N LYS A 41 0.50 5.76 4.90
CA LYS A 41 1.43 5.37 5.97
C LYS A 41 1.47 3.85 6.08
N PRO A 42 2.53 3.17 5.60
CA PRO A 42 2.62 1.72 5.66
C PRO A 42 2.64 1.24 7.13
N ILE A 43 1.80 0.27 7.46
CA ILE A 43 1.67 -0.32 8.80
C ILE A 43 2.15 -1.77 8.85
N PHE A 44 1.96 -2.51 7.77
CA PHE A 44 2.32 -3.91 7.69
C PHE A 44 2.59 -4.31 6.25
N LYS A 45 3.56 -5.20 6.03
CA LYS A 45 3.90 -5.72 4.71
C LYS A 45 3.98 -7.24 4.74
N LYS A 46 3.51 -7.87 3.67
CA LYS A 46 3.62 -9.31 3.46
C LYS A 46 4.01 -9.57 2.01
N ALA A 47 5.12 -10.25 1.80
CA ALA A 47 5.48 -10.80 0.51
C ALA A 47 4.89 -12.21 0.37
N GLU A 48 4.19 -12.47 -0.73
CA GLU A 48 3.65 -13.77 -1.12
C GLU A 48 4.00 -14.02 -2.60
N GLY A 49 5.04 -14.81 -2.86
CA GLY A 49 5.51 -15.10 -4.22
C GLY A 49 6.00 -13.84 -4.93
N SER A 50 5.46 -13.55 -6.11
CA SER A 50 5.68 -12.31 -6.88
C SER A 50 4.83 -11.13 -6.42
N THR A 51 4.04 -11.29 -5.36
CA THR A 51 3.14 -10.23 -4.91
C THR A 51 3.59 -9.67 -3.57
N ILE A 52 3.64 -8.35 -3.44
CA ILE A 52 3.80 -7.67 -2.15
C ILE A 52 2.49 -7.00 -1.79
N ARG A 53 1.99 -7.33 -0.61
CA ARG A 53 0.82 -6.72 0.02
C ARG A 53 1.28 -5.76 1.10
N ILE A 54 0.92 -4.49 0.96
CA ILE A 54 1.26 -3.42 1.89
C ILE A 54 -0.05 -2.88 2.44
N TYR A 55 -0.24 -3.00 3.74
CA TYR A 55 -1.34 -2.38 4.43
C TYR A 55 -0.87 -0.98 4.81
N CYS A 56 -1.66 0.03 4.46
CA CYS A 56 -1.42 1.42 4.74
C CYS A 56 -2.61 2.02 5.50
N ILE A 57 -2.34 2.96 6.39
CA ILE A 57 -3.36 3.91 6.86
C ILE A 57 -3.35 5.08 5.89
N CYS A 58 -4.53 5.51 5.46
CA CYS A 58 -4.73 6.68 4.63
C CYS A 58 -5.68 7.66 5.35
N ASP A 59 -5.36 8.95 5.29
CA ASP A 59 -6.14 10.04 5.89
C ASP A 59 -6.75 10.97 4.82
N LYS A 60 -6.61 10.63 3.54
CA LYS A 60 -7.08 11.43 2.39
C LYS A 60 -7.70 10.57 1.30
N GLU A 61 -9.01 10.69 1.14
CA GLU A 61 -9.77 9.95 0.13
C GLU A 61 -9.34 10.27 -1.31
N ASP A 62 -9.04 11.54 -1.62
CA ASP A 62 -8.62 11.97 -2.96
C ASP A 62 -7.34 11.28 -3.42
N ASP A 63 -6.35 11.14 -2.52
CA ASP A 63 -5.08 10.47 -2.82
C ASP A 63 -5.32 8.97 -3.07
N PHE A 64 -6.25 8.36 -2.34
CA PHE A 64 -6.69 6.98 -2.59
C PHE A 64 -7.35 6.82 -3.96
N MET A 65 -8.29 7.71 -4.30
CA MET A 65 -8.99 7.72 -5.59
C MET A 65 -8.07 8.05 -6.76
N PHE A 66 -6.99 8.79 -6.53
CA PHE A 66 -5.95 9.05 -7.51
C PHE A 66 -5.10 7.79 -7.77
N CYS A 67 -4.67 7.09 -6.71
CA CYS A 67 -3.92 5.84 -6.84
C CYS A 67 -4.72 4.72 -7.53
N LEU A 68 -6.03 4.62 -7.29
CA LEU A 68 -6.90 3.69 -8.02
C LEU A 68 -6.90 3.92 -9.53
N ARG A 69 -6.68 5.17 -9.97
CA ARG A 69 -6.68 5.57 -11.37
C ARG A 69 -5.32 5.40 -12.06
N GLN A 70 -4.23 5.28 -11.31
CA GLN A 70 -2.90 5.07 -11.89
C GLN A 70 -2.68 3.58 -12.18
N THR A 71 -2.37 3.27 -13.45
CA THR A 71 -1.98 1.94 -13.90
C THR A 71 -0.62 1.56 -13.29
N GLY A 72 -0.64 0.70 -12.26
CA GLY A 72 0.56 0.21 -11.57
C GLY A 72 0.30 -0.26 -10.14
N TYR A 73 -0.76 0.23 -9.50
CA TYR A 73 -1.15 -0.15 -8.15
C TYR A 73 -2.55 -0.76 -8.15
N LYS A 74 -2.72 -1.93 -7.52
CA LYS A 74 -4.05 -2.47 -7.19
C LYS A 74 -4.33 -2.12 -5.74
N THR A 75 -5.20 -1.13 -5.49
CA THR A 75 -5.59 -0.73 -4.13
C THR A 75 -6.98 -1.26 -3.78
N THR A 76 -7.19 -1.63 -2.52
CA THR A 76 -8.48 -2.13 -2.01
C THR A 76 -8.75 -1.52 -0.65
N LEU A 77 -9.95 -0.98 -0.45
CA LEU A 77 -10.42 -0.49 0.84
C LEU A 77 -10.84 -1.69 1.69
N LEU A 78 -10.38 -1.74 2.95
CA LEU A 78 -10.66 -2.83 3.89
C LEU A 78 -11.42 -2.34 5.12
#